data_AF-A0A7S2TIA9-F1
#
_entry.id   AF-A0A7S2TIA9-F1
#
_cell.length_a   1.000
_cell.length_b   1.000
_cell.length_c   1.000
_cell.angle_alpha   90.00
_cell.angle_beta   90.00
_cell.angle_gamma   90.00
#
_symmetry.space_group_name_H-M   'P 1'
#
loop_
_entity.id
_entity.type
_entity.pdbx_description
1 polymer ?
#
loop_
_entity_poly.entity_id
_entity_poly.type
_entity_poly.pdbx_seq_one_letter_code
_entity_poly.pdbx_strand_id
1 'polypeptide(L)'
;KILAKRAVWSPPGYSNILLGKNWNDCQKPMRMMEAFIAAVDDAYEGEHSHDIQNLKIIFISRRPYQTKQVDHKFVGRQIDNQDEVVKAIKEIPHVSVTVADFAHMELKDQIHAAAGSDVMVGMHGAALAHCLWLPSWGGLVEMGSKRDLGVFFLKIARWAGIHFENWINPYYPRHYRQDNTGDYTTVDLKTFLPHVQRAVDAVRERKKAAFAATVPH
;
A
#
# COMPACT_ATOMS: atom_id res chain seq x y z
N LYS A 1 10.15 -2.88 27.00
CA LYS A 1 10.36 -4.28 27.50
C LYS A 1 10.21 -5.21 26.30
N ILE A 2 11.30 -5.79 25.80
CA ILE A 2 11.24 -6.72 24.64
C ILE A 2 10.63 -8.03 25.12
N LEU A 3 9.48 -8.42 24.55
CA LEU A 3 8.69 -9.57 25.00
C LEU A 3 9.17 -10.92 24.43
N ALA A 4 9.96 -10.93 23.36
CA ALA A 4 10.61 -12.13 22.84
C ALA A 4 11.83 -11.77 21.97
N LYS A 5 12.95 -12.49 22.13
CA LYS A 5 14.17 -12.37 21.30
C LYS A 5 14.24 -13.40 20.17
N ARG A 6 13.48 -14.49 20.26
CA ARG A 6 13.42 -15.58 19.28
C ARG A 6 12.01 -16.16 19.32
N ALA A 7 11.15 -15.71 18.41
CA ALA A 7 9.81 -16.27 18.24
C ALA A 7 9.78 -17.12 16.97
N VAL A 8 9.22 -18.33 17.07
CA VAL A 8 8.96 -19.18 15.92
C VAL A 8 7.53 -18.91 15.45
N TRP A 9 7.40 -18.42 14.23
CA TRP A 9 6.10 -18.22 13.60
C TRP A 9 5.66 -19.52 12.93
N SER A 10 4.66 -20.18 13.51
CA SER A 10 3.95 -21.26 12.83
C SER A 10 2.66 -20.66 12.26
N PRO A 11 2.61 -20.33 10.96
CA PRO A 11 1.34 -19.89 10.38
C PRO A 11 0.31 -21.02 10.56
N PRO A 12 -0.94 -20.71 10.92
CA PRO A 12 -1.99 -21.72 10.94
C PRO A 12 -2.12 -22.35 9.55
N GLY A 13 -1.95 -23.67 9.45
CA GLY A 13 -2.20 -24.41 8.22
C GLY A 13 -3.66 -24.29 7.80
N TYR A 14 -3.91 -24.10 6.50
CA TYR A 14 -5.20 -24.00 5.78
C TYR A 14 -6.26 -22.99 6.30
N SER A 15 -6.15 -22.46 7.52
CA SER A 15 -7.02 -21.44 8.11
C SER A 15 -6.22 -20.14 8.30
N ASN A 16 -5.97 -19.44 7.20
CA ASN A 16 -5.32 -18.13 7.26
C ASN A 16 -6.30 -17.08 7.80
N ILE A 17 -5.98 -16.45 8.94
CA ILE A 17 -6.76 -15.36 9.53
C ILE A 17 -6.91 -14.14 8.60
N LEU A 18 -5.99 -13.96 7.64
CA LEU A 18 -6.09 -12.98 6.54
C LEU A 18 -7.22 -13.30 5.55
N LEU A 19 -7.62 -14.56 5.44
CA LEU A 19 -8.68 -15.02 4.53
C LEU A 19 -9.98 -15.37 5.28
N GLY A 20 -9.94 -15.40 6.62
CA GLY A 20 -11.08 -15.69 7.46
C GLY A 20 -12.19 -14.66 7.25
N LYS A 21 -13.38 -15.14 6.89
CA LYS A 21 -14.57 -14.29 6.70
C LYS A 21 -15.29 -13.95 8.01
N ASN A 22 -14.92 -14.48 9.18
CA ASN A 22 -15.70 -14.24 10.42
C ASN A 22 -15.41 -12.87 11.06
N TRP A 23 -16.49 -12.21 11.53
CA TRP A 23 -16.69 -10.75 11.55
C TRP A 23 -16.72 -10.05 12.92
N ASN A 24 -15.96 -10.49 13.92
CA ASN A 24 -15.72 -9.62 15.08
C ASN A 24 -14.55 -8.69 14.73
N ASP A 25 -14.91 -7.59 14.05
CA ASP A 25 -14.04 -6.66 13.35
C ASP A 25 -13.18 -5.84 14.34
N CYS A 26 -12.15 -6.48 14.89
CA CYS A 26 -11.17 -5.80 15.74
C CYS A 26 -10.38 -4.81 14.87
N GLN A 27 -10.73 -3.52 14.98
CA GLN A 27 -10.04 -2.43 14.27
C GLN A 27 -8.75 -1.97 14.95
N LYS A 28 -8.23 -2.76 15.90
CA LYS A 28 -7.01 -2.42 16.62
C LYS A 28 -5.80 -3.01 15.90
N PRO A 29 -4.68 -2.27 15.86
CA PRO A 29 -3.39 -2.82 15.45
C PRO A 29 -3.08 -4.08 16.26
N MET A 30 -2.42 -5.05 15.63
CA MET A 30 -1.98 -6.26 16.33
C MET A 30 -0.58 -6.04 16.87
N ARG A 31 -0.40 -6.14 18.20
CA ARG A 31 0.91 -6.00 18.86
C ARG A 31 2.00 -6.88 18.27
N MET A 32 1.65 -8.09 17.83
CA MET A 32 2.59 -8.99 17.15
C MET A 32 3.02 -8.44 15.78
N MET A 33 2.10 -7.85 15.03
CA MET A 33 2.41 -7.23 13.74
C MET A 33 3.26 -5.98 13.94
N GLU A 34 2.93 -5.13 14.92
CA GLU A 34 3.76 -3.97 15.29
C GLU A 34 5.20 -4.38 15.62
N ALA A 35 5.38 -5.45 16.40
CA ALA A 35 6.71 -5.94 16.75
C ALA A 35 7.48 -6.49 15.54
N PHE A 36 6.79 -7.16 14.63
CA PHE A 36 7.39 -7.63 13.37
C PHE A 36 7.81 -6.46 12.48
N ILE A 37 6.94 -5.47 12.29
CA ILE A 37 7.23 -4.26 11.52
C ILE A 37 8.45 -3.56 12.11
N ALA A 38 8.47 -3.30 13.43
CA ALA A 38 9.59 -2.64 14.09
C ALA A 38 10.91 -3.42 13.95
N ALA A 39 10.88 -4.75 14.00
CA ALA A 39 12.08 -5.57 13.84
C ALA A 39 12.64 -5.52 12.40
N VAL A 40 11.77 -5.45 11.39
CA VAL A 40 12.20 -5.29 9.99
C VAL A 40 12.68 -3.86 9.73
N ASP A 41 11.96 -2.87 10.23
CA ASP A 41 12.31 -1.46 10.08
C ASP A 41 13.71 -1.16 10.65
N ASP A 42 14.02 -1.69 11.84
CA ASP A 42 15.34 -1.61 12.47
C ASP A 42 16.42 -2.35 11.66
N ALA A 43 16.12 -3.56 11.17
CA ALA A 43 17.07 -4.36 10.40
C ALA A 43 17.41 -3.76 9.02
N TYR A 44 16.50 -2.98 8.44
CA TYR A 44 16.67 -2.37 7.13
C TYR A 44 16.98 -0.87 7.20
N GLU A 45 17.02 -0.24 8.38
CA GLU A 45 17.22 1.21 8.53
C GLU A 45 16.12 1.99 7.80
N GLY A 46 14.86 1.67 8.07
CA GLY A 46 13.73 2.40 7.49
C GLY A 46 13.69 3.85 7.99
N GLU A 47 13.67 4.81 7.06
CA GLU A 47 13.57 6.23 7.39
C GLU A 47 12.18 6.75 7.04
N HIS A 48 11.46 7.28 8.03
CA HIS A 48 10.17 7.92 7.82
C HIS A 48 10.32 9.43 7.58
N SER A 49 9.51 9.98 6.68
CA SER A 49 9.54 11.42 6.40
C SER A 49 8.99 12.23 7.59
N HIS A 50 9.83 13.09 8.14
CA HIS A 50 9.45 14.02 9.22
C HIS A 50 8.85 15.36 8.74
N ASP A 51 8.66 15.53 7.43
CA ASP A 51 7.95 16.68 6.88
C ASP A 51 6.44 16.55 7.16
N ILE A 52 5.93 17.36 8.08
CA ILE A 52 4.52 17.36 8.48
C ILE A 52 3.63 17.98 7.38
N GLN A 53 4.16 18.89 6.59
CA GLN A 53 3.38 19.63 5.59
C GLN A 53 3.25 18.86 4.29
N ASN A 54 4.35 18.29 3.80
CA ASN A 54 4.38 17.59 2.52
C ASN A 54 4.28 16.08 2.71
N LEU A 55 3.27 15.47 2.10
CA LEU A 55 3.12 14.01 2.07
C LEU A 55 3.85 13.41 0.86
N LYS A 56 4.48 12.26 1.09
CA LYS A 56 5.11 11.45 0.05
C LYS A 56 4.18 10.30 -0.33
N ILE A 57 3.82 10.22 -1.61
CA ILE A 57 3.02 9.12 -2.16
C ILE A 57 3.92 8.24 -3.02
N ILE A 58 3.90 6.94 -2.75
CA ILE A 58 4.47 5.93 -3.65
C ILE A 58 3.35 5.29 -4.47
N PHE A 59 3.47 5.42 -5.79
CA PHE A 59 2.55 4.82 -6.76
C PHE A 59 3.18 3.57 -7.35
N ILE A 60 2.58 2.40 -7.08
CA ILE A 60 3.10 1.11 -7.53
C ILE A 60 2.67 0.86 -8.97
N SER A 61 3.65 0.95 -9.88
CA SER A 61 3.48 0.57 -11.28
C SER A 61 3.49 -0.94 -11.44
N ARG A 62 2.80 -1.41 -12.47
CA ARG A 62 2.79 -2.82 -12.89
C ARG A 62 2.93 -2.86 -14.39
N ARG A 63 4.05 -3.38 -14.86
CA ARG A 63 4.38 -3.55 -16.28
C ARG A 63 4.98 -4.95 -16.48
N PRO A 64 4.90 -5.53 -17.69
CA PRO A 64 5.71 -6.69 -18.05
C PRO A 64 7.19 -6.39 -17.81
N TYR A 65 7.91 -7.36 -17.27
CA TYR A 65 9.32 -7.20 -16.92
C TYR A 65 10.09 -8.48 -17.16
N GLN A 66 11.40 -8.31 -17.35
CA GLN A 66 12.33 -9.40 -17.50
C GLN A 66 13.51 -9.15 -16.55
N THR A 67 13.69 -10.05 -15.58
CA THR A 67 14.87 -10.11 -14.73
C THR A 67 15.77 -11.26 -15.14
N LYS A 68 16.93 -11.40 -14.49
CA LYS A 68 17.82 -12.55 -14.71
C LYS A 68 17.17 -13.87 -14.33
N GLN A 69 16.25 -13.87 -13.36
CA GLN A 69 15.60 -15.08 -12.86
C GLN A 69 14.20 -15.32 -13.47
N VAL A 70 13.52 -14.27 -13.95
CA VAL A 70 12.11 -14.39 -14.35
C VAL A 70 11.77 -13.57 -15.59
N ASP A 71 11.05 -14.20 -16.51
CA ASP A 71 10.49 -13.58 -17.71
C ASP A 71 8.96 -13.47 -17.57
N HIS A 72 8.47 -12.34 -17.06
CA HIS A 72 7.05 -12.07 -16.81
C HIS A 72 6.44 -11.28 -17.97
N LYS A 73 6.21 -11.98 -19.10
CA LYS A 73 5.58 -11.40 -20.30
C LYS A 73 4.10 -11.06 -20.12
N PHE A 74 3.40 -11.80 -19.24
CA PHE A 74 2.03 -11.54 -18.88
C PHE A 74 1.95 -10.95 -17.47
N VAL A 75 1.49 -9.71 -17.35
CA VAL A 75 1.27 -9.05 -16.07
C VAL A 75 -0.17 -8.56 -16.00
N GLY A 76 -0.94 -9.08 -15.04
CA GLY A 76 -2.31 -8.63 -14.78
C GLY A 76 -2.38 -7.34 -13.96
N ARG A 77 -3.55 -6.70 -14.00
CA ARG A 77 -3.92 -5.49 -13.25
C ARG A 77 -2.99 -4.31 -13.52
N GLN A 78 -2.72 -4.05 -14.78
CA GLN A 78 -1.98 -2.87 -15.23
C GLN A 78 -2.92 -1.66 -15.34
N ILE A 79 -2.34 -0.46 -15.35
CA ILE A 79 -3.07 0.81 -15.52
C ILE A 79 -2.73 1.38 -16.89
N ASP A 80 -3.75 1.55 -17.74
CA ASP A 80 -3.56 2.05 -19.11
C ASP A 80 -3.10 3.51 -19.13
N ASN A 81 -3.84 4.37 -18.44
CA ASN A 81 -3.59 5.81 -18.36
C ASN A 81 -2.78 6.19 -17.11
N GLN A 82 -1.75 5.41 -16.76
CA GLN A 82 -0.97 5.61 -15.53
C GLN A 82 -0.42 7.04 -15.40
N ASP A 83 0.12 7.61 -16.49
CA ASP A 83 0.72 8.94 -16.46
C ASP A 83 -0.31 10.03 -16.17
N GLU A 84 -1.53 9.87 -16.68
CA GLU A 84 -2.66 10.76 -16.38
C GLU A 84 -3.05 10.66 -14.91
N VAL A 85 -3.15 9.43 -14.38
CA VAL A 85 -3.44 9.18 -12.95
C VAL A 85 -2.39 9.81 -12.05
N VAL A 86 -1.11 9.55 -12.32
CA VAL A 86 0.01 10.09 -11.53
C VAL A 86 0.03 11.62 -11.61
N LYS A 87 -0.20 12.20 -12.79
CA LYS A 87 -0.30 13.66 -12.96
C LYS A 87 -1.42 14.23 -12.10
N ALA A 88 -2.61 13.62 -12.13
CA ALA A 88 -3.75 14.10 -11.36
C ALA A 88 -3.52 13.98 -9.83
N ILE A 89 -2.83 12.94 -9.36
CA ILE A 89 -2.46 12.84 -7.94
C ILE A 89 -1.46 13.95 -7.55
N LYS A 90 -0.52 14.29 -8.44
CA LYS A 90 0.46 15.38 -8.22
C LYS A 90 -0.18 16.77 -8.12
N GLU A 91 -1.40 16.94 -8.61
CA GLU A 91 -2.16 18.19 -8.50
C GLU A 91 -2.78 18.38 -7.11
N ILE A 92 -2.78 17.34 -6.26
CA ILE A 92 -3.18 17.47 -4.85
C ILE A 92 -2.15 18.38 -4.14
N PRO A 93 -2.57 19.43 -3.42
CA PRO A 93 -1.64 20.34 -2.73
C PRO A 93 -0.71 19.59 -1.77
N HIS A 94 0.53 20.03 -1.60
CA HIS A 94 1.49 19.48 -0.63
C HIS A 94 1.66 17.95 -0.71
N VAL A 95 1.63 17.41 -1.92
CA VAL A 95 1.85 16.00 -2.21
C VAL A 95 2.98 15.88 -3.23
N SER A 96 3.89 14.94 -2.97
CA SER A 96 4.87 14.47 -3.95
C SER A 96 4.56 13.03 -4.32
N VAL A 97 4.75 12.66 -5.59
CA VAL A 97 4.46 11.30 -6.07
C VAL A 97 5.68 10.70 -6.74
N THR A 98 6.12 9.56 -6.21
CA THR A 98 7.15 8.70 -6.81
C THR A 98 6.49 7.47 -7.41
N VAL A 99 6.78 7.18 -8.68
CA VAL A 99 6.32 5.95 -9.33
C VAL A 99 7.39 4.89 -9.10
N ALA A 100 7.02 3.76 -8.53
CA ALA A 100 7.92 2.64 -8.26
C ALA A 100 7.48 1.40 -9.03
N ASP A 101 8.44 0.74 -9.66
CA ASP A 101 8.28 -0.60 -10.22
C ASP A 101 9.12 -1.58 -9.41
N PHE A 102 8.48 -2.22 -8.42
CA PHE A 102 9.16 -3.13 -7.50
C PHE A 102 9.78 -4.34 -8.20
N ALA A 103 9.34 -4.70 -9.41
CA ALA A 103 9.94 -5.81 -10.14
C ALA A 103 11.42 -5.57 -10.50
N HIS A 104 11.84 -4.30 -10.53
CA HIS A 104 13.20 -3.88 -10.87
C HIS A 104 13.98 -3.35 -9.67
N MET A 105 13.47 -3.55 -8.45
CA MET A 105 14.09 -3.07 -7.22
C MET A 105 14.52 -4.25 -6.34
N GLU A 106 15.67 -4.12 -5.67
CA GLU A 106 16.06 -5.07 -4.63
C GLU A 106 15.13 -4.92 -3.42
N LEU A 107 14.98 -6.00 -2.62
CA LEU A 107 14.06 -5.99 -1.49
C LEU A 107 14.33 -4.84 -0.50
N LYS A 108 15.60 -4.54 -0.23
CA LYS A 108 16.00 -3.42 0.64
C LYS A 108 15.45 -2.09 0.11
N ASP A 109 15.59 -1.84 -1.19
CA ASP A 109 15.11 -0.60 -1.82
C ASP A 109 13.59 -0.53 -1.84
N GLN A 110 12.89 -1.66 -2.01
CA GLN A 110 11.43 -1.72 -1.91
C GLN A 110 10.94 -1.37 -0.50
N ILE A 111 11.63 -1.86 0.53
CA ILE A 111 11.34 -1.54 1.94
C ILE A 111 11.59 -0.05 2.18
N HIS A 112 12.75 0.48 1.77
CA HIS A 112 13.09 1.90 1.92
C HIS A 112 12.12 2.83 1.21
N ALA A 113 11.73 2.51 -0.02
CA ALA A 113 10.78 3.32 -0.77
C ALA A 113 9.39 3.34 -0.10
N ALA A 114 8.95 2.22 0.46
CA ALA A 114 7.71 2.14 1.22
C ALA A 114 7.81 2.89 2.56
N ALA A 115 8.86 2.66 3.35
CA ALA A 115 9.08 3.32 4.64
C ALA A 115 9.24 4.84 4.54
N GLY A 116 9.88 5.31 3.47
CA GLY A 116 10.03 6.73 3.17
C GLY A 116 8.75 7.42 2.67
N SER A 117 7.65 6.69 2.51
CA SER A 117 6.39 7.21 1.98
C SER A 117 5.30 7.28 3.04
N ASP A 118 4.36 8.21 2.89
CA ASP A 118 3.20 8.37 3.77
C ASP A 118 1.97 7.62 3.23
N VAL A 119 1.81 7.58 1.90
CA VAL A 119 0.69 6.89 1.24
C VAL A 119 1.19 5.95 0.15
N MET A 120 0.73 4.71 0.14
CA MET A 120 0.92 3.77 -0.96
C MET A 120 -0.34 3.68 -1.81
N VAL A 121 -0.20 3.79 -3.12
CA VAL A 121 -1.30 3.67 -4.09
C VAL A 121 -0.94 2.62 -5.13
N GLY A 122 -1.82 1.68 -5.42
CA GLY A 122 -1.56 0.73 -6.51
C GLY A 122 -2.62 -0.34 -6.69
N MET A 123 -2.49 -1.08 -7.80
CA MET A 123 -3.38 -2.19 -8.15
C MET A 123 -3.16 -3.41 -7.26
N HIS A 124 -4.26 -4.02 -6.82
CA HIS A 124 -4.32 -5.23 -5.99
C HIS A 124 -3.24 -6.25 -6.38
N GLY A 125 -2.42 -6.67 -5.42
CA GLY A 125 -1.47 -7.76 -5.56
C GLY A 125 -0.25 -7.61 -4.66
N ALA A 126 0.68 -8.56 -4.76
CA ALA A 126 1.71 -8.80 -3.76
C ALA A 126 2.55 -7.57 -3.36
N ALA A 127 2.82 -6.64 -4.29
CA ALA A 127 3.55 -5.41 -4.00
C ALA A 127 2.89 -4.54 -2.92
N LEU A 128 1.55 -4.57 -2.78
CA LEU A 128 0.85 -3.82 -1.74
C LEU A 128 1.11 -4.37 -0.32
N ALA A 129 1.70 -5.57 -0.18
CA ALA A 129 2.12 -6.08 1.13
C ALA A 129 3.22 -5.21 1.77
N HIS A 130 3.95 -4.42 0.97
CA HIS A 130 4.92 -3.45 1.47
C HIS A 130 4.26 -2.28 2.21
N CYS A 131 2.92 -2.18 2.22
CA CYS A 131 2.22 -1.23 3.09
C CYS A 131 2.53 -1.45 4.58
N LEU A 132 3.00 -2.66 4.96
CA LEU A 132 3.49 -2.96 6.30
C LEU A 132 4.63 -2.03 6.75
N TRP A 133 5.39 -1.49 5.80
CA TRP A 133 6.55 -0.64 6.07
C TRP A 133 6.20 0.84 6.10
N LEU A 134 4.97 1.21 5.74
CA LEU A 134 4.50 2.58 5.90
C LEU A 134 4.56 2.98 7.39
N PRO A 135 4.76 4.28 7.68
CA PRO A 135 4.73 4.76 9.05
C PRO A 135 3.36 4.50 9.68
N SER A 136 3.28 4.50 11.02
CA SER A 136 2.03 4.24 11.76
C SER A 136 0.89 5.22 11.42
N TRP A 137 1.21 6.42 10.92
CA TRP A 137 0.22 7.38 10.42
C TRP A 137 -0.19 7.16 8.97
N GLY A 138 0.52 6.32 8.22
CA GLY A 138 0.41 6.16 6.78
C GLY A 138 -0.92 5.57 6.30
N GLY A 139 -1.03 5.38 4.99
CA GLY A 139 -2.26 4.89 4.36
C GLY A 139 -2.03 4.09 3.08
N LEU A 140 -2.95 3.15 2.83
CA LEU A 140 -2.99 2.33 1.61
C LEU A 140 -4.24 2.66 0.79
N VAL A 141 -4.06 2.94 -0.51
CA VAL A 141 -5.14 3.00 -1.51
C VAL A 141 -5.01 1.81 -2.46
N GLU A 142 -5.87 0.83 -2.27
CA GLU A 142 -5.91 -0.37 -3.08
C GLU A 142 -6.82 -0.19 -4.31
N MET A 143 -6.29 -0.43 -5.51
CA MET A 143 -7.05 -0.33 -6.77
C MET A 143 -7.45 -1.70 -7.31
N GLY A 144 -8.62 -1.79 -7.93
CA GLY A 144 -9.16 -3.03 -8.48
C GLY A 144 -9.89 -2.86 -9.81
N SER A 145 -9.74 -3.84 -10.69
CA SER A 145 -10.46 -3.90 -11.97
C SER A 145 -11.83 -4.57 -11.87
N LYS A 146 -11.96 -5.59 -11.01
CA LYS A 146 -13.16 -6.42 -10.81
C LYS A 146 -13.76 -6.17 -9.42
N ARG A 147 -15.04 -6.48 -9.25
CA ARG A 147 -15.84 -6.19 -8.03
C ARG A 147 -15.35 -6.84 -6.74
N ASP A 148 -14.55 -7.90 -6.80
CA ASP A 148 -14.05 -8.59 -5.62
C ASP A 148 -12.52 -8.59 -5.60
N LEU A 149 -11.96 -7.84 -4.65
CA LEU A 149 -10.52 -7.82 -4.32
C LEU A 149 -10.20 -8.69 -3.09
N GLY A 150 -11.22 -9.26 -2.46
CA GLY A 150 -11.11 -9.84 -1.13
C GLY A 150 -10.89 -8.81 -0.03
N VAL A 151 -10.58 -9.30 1.17
CA VAL A 151 -10.39 -8.48 2.39
C VAL A 151 -8.93 -8.47 2.86
N PHE A 152 -8.02 -9.02 2.06
CA PHE A 152 -6.64 -9.29 2.46
C PHE A 152 -5.89 -8.01 2.84
N PHE A 153 -5.86 -7.01 1.95
CA PHE A 153 -5.12 -5.78 2.20
C PHE A 153 -5.80 -4.86 3.22
N LEU A 154 -7.14 -4.88 3.28
CA LEU A 154 -7.88 -4.26 4.39
C LEU A 154 -7.41 -4.78 5.75
N LYS A 155 -7.26 -6.11 5.89
CA LYS A 155 -6.80 -6.71 7.15
C LYS A 155 -5.35 -6.36 7.45
N ILE A 156 -4.45 -6.42 6.45
CA ILE A 156 -3.05 -6.02 6.62
C ILE A 156 -2.97 -4.56 7.08
N ALA A 157 -3.68 -3.65 6.43
CA ALA A 157 -3.71 -2.24 6.79
C ALA A 157 -4.18 -2.03 8.22
N ARG A 158 -5.28 -2.69 8.63
CA ARG A 158 -5.77 -2.65 10.01
C ARG A 158 -4.76 -3.19 11.02
N TRP A 159 -4.07 -4.29 10.70
CA TRP A 159 -3.08 -4.89 11.60
C TRP A 159 -1.81 -4.08 11.74
N ALA A 160 -1.37 -3.43 10.66
CA ALA A 160 -0.32 -2.42 10.67
C ALA A 160 -0.78 -1.11 11.33
N GLY A 161 -2.09 -0.94 11.51
CA GLY A 161 -2.67 0.24 12.12
C GLY A 161 -2.76 1.45 11.22
N ILE A 162 -2.61 1.29 9.90
CA ILE A 162 -2.61 2.37 8.90
C ILE A 162 -4.01 2.62 8.31
N HIS A 163 -4.20 3.77 7.66
CA HIS A 163 -5.44 4.09 6.96
C HIS A 163 -5.62 3.19 5.72
N PHE A 164 -6.86 2.90 5.35
CA PHE A 164 -7.18 2.08 4.18
C PHE A 164 -8.32 2.69 3.37
N GLU A 165 -8.10 2.81 2.07
CA GLU A 165 -9.11 3.07 1.04
C GLU A 165 -9.00 2.02 -0.04
N ASN A 166 -10.12 1.69 -0.68
CA ASN A 166 -10.10 0.91 -1.91
C ASN A 166 -10.89 1.63 -3.01
N TRP A 167 -10.40 1.55 -4.24
CA TRP A 167 -11.13 1.96 -5.43
C TRP A 167 -11.28 0.75 -6.34
N ILE A 168 -12.50 0.50 -6.80
CA ILE A 168 -12.79 -0.54 -7.78
C ILE A 168 -13.39 0.15 -8.99
N ASN A 169 -12.93 -0.21 -10.20
CA ASN A 169 -13.52 0.28 -11.44
C ASN A 169 -15.05 0.12 -11.40
N PRO A 170 -15.81 1.23 -11.28
CA PRO A 170 -17.25 1.16 -11.09
C PRO A 170 -17.98 0.79 -12.40
N TYR A 171 -17.27 0.85 -13.53
CA TYR A 171 -17.84 0.67 -14.86
C TYR A 171 -17.53 -0.69 -15.48
N TYR A 172 -16.89 -1.61 -14.76
CA TYR A 172 -16.56 -2.95 -15.27
C TYR A 172 -17.79 -3.62 -15.94
N PRO A 173 -17.66 -4.16 -17.17
CA PRO A 173 -16.42 -4.40 -17.92
C PRO A 173 -15.91 -3.23 -18.78
N ARG A 174 -16.54 -2.04 -18.75
CA ARG A 174 -15.98 -0.86 -19.41
C ARG A 174 -14.69 -0.43 -18.72
N HIS A 175 -13.79 0.17 -19.50
CA HIS A 175 -12.44 0.53 -19.07
C HIS A 175 -11.58 -0.66 -18.60
N TYR A 176 -11.97 -1.88 -18.96
CA TYR A 176 -11.15 -3.08 -18.79
C TYR A 176 -10.85 -3.67 -20.17
N ARG A 177 -9.59 -4.00 -20.41
CA ARG A 177 -9.17 -4.74 -21.60
C ARG A 177 -8.15 -5.81 -21.22
N GLN A 178 -8.01 -6.82 -22.06
CA GLN A 178 -7.05 -7.88 -21.88
C GLN A 178 -6.45 -8.24 -23.24
N ASP A 179 -5.15 -8.46 -23.27
CA ASP A 179 -4.40 -8.93 -24.44
C ASP A 179 -3.40 -10.03 -24.02
N ASN A 180 -2.49 -10.39 -24.93
CA ASN A 180 -1.49 -11.44 -24.71
C ASN A 180 -0.42 -11.08 -23.67
N THR A 181 -0.35 -9.81 -23.26
CA THR A 181 0.66 -9.27 -22.35
C THR A 181 0.09 -8.86 -20.99
N GLY A 182 -1.24 -8.88 -20.82
CA GLY A 182 -1.85 -8.61 -19.53
C GLY A 182 -3.33 -8.28 -19.56
N ASP A 183 -3.83 -7.88 -18.40
CA ASP A 183 -5.09 -7.17 -18.25
C ASP A 183 -4.85 -5.75 -17.75
N TYR A 184 -5.67 -4.83 -18.22
CA TYR A 184 -5.48 -3.39 -18.07
C TYR A 184 -6.77 -2.72 -17.66
N THR A 185 -6.64 -1.67 -16.87
CA THR A 185 -7.76 -0.80 -16.50
C THR A 185 -7.43 0.64 -16.85
N THR A 186 -8.31 1.30 -17.60
CA THR A 186 -8.31 2.76 -17.72
C THR A 186 -9.00 3.32 -16.46
N VAL A 187 -8.31 4.15 -15.71
CA VAL A 187 -8.80 4.70 -14.45
C VAL A 187 -9.58 5.97 -14.74
N ASP A 188 -10.86 5.99 -14.36
CA ASP A 188 -11.67 7.20 -14.38
C ASP A 188 -11.31 8.07 -13.17
N LEU A 189 -10.65 9.20 -13.44
CA LEU A 189 -10.17 10.13 -12.41
C LEU A 189 -11.28 10.69 -11.52
N LYS A 190 -12.49 10.91 -12.04
CA LYS A 190 -13.61 11.46 -11.25
C LYS A 190 -14.04 10.49 -10.17
N THR A 191 -13.94 9.19 -10.46
CA THR A 191 -14.28 8.14 -9.50
C THR A 191 -13.10 7.77 -8.60
N PHE A 192 -11.87 7.90 -9.09
CA PHE A 192 -10.67 7.47 -8.39
C PHE A 192 -10.10 8.51 -7.42
N LEU A 193 -9.94 9.77 -7.85
CA LEU A 193 -9.33 10.82 -7.04
C LEU A 193 -10.00 11.04 -5.66
N PRO A 194 -11.34 10.92 -5.50
CA PRO A 194 -11.96 11.01 -4.18
C PRO A 194 -11.42 10.00 -3.16
N HIS A 195 -10.98 8.82 -3.59
CA HIS A 195 -10.38 7.81 -2.69
C HIS A 195 -8.98 8.20 -2.27
N VAL A 196 -8.18 8.71 -3.20
CA VAL A 196 -6.83 9.24 -2.90
C VAL A 196 -6.93 10.45 -1.96
N GLN A 197 -7.89 11.35 -2.20
CA GLN A 197 -8.09 12.53 -1.37
C GLN A 197 -8.47 12.16 0.08
N ARG A 198 -9.41 11.21 0.27
CA ARG A 198 -9.75 10.72 1.62
C ARG A 198 -8.54 10.08 2.32
N ALA A 199 -7.72 9.30 1.61
CA ALA A 199 -6.51 8.75 2.18
C ALA A 199 -5.51 9.85 2.57
N VAL A 200 -5.27 10.83 1.69
CA VAL A 200 -4.39 11.98 1.97
C VAL A 200 -4.86 12.76 3.19
N ASP A 201 -6.16 13.07 3.29
CA ASP A 201 -6.69 13.85 4.40
C ASP A 201 -6.62 13.08 5.72
N ALA A 202 -6.95 11.78 5.70
CA ALA A 202 -6.80 10.92 6.88
C ALA A 202 -5.33 10.84 7.33
N VAL A 203 -4.39 10.67 6.40
CA VAL A 203 -2.96 10.56 6.70
C VAL A 203 -2.39 11.87 7.20
N ARG A 204 -2.83 13.03 6.68
CA ARG A 204 -2.44 14.35 7.23
C ARG A 204 -2.82 14.48 8.69
N GLU A 205 -4.07 14.19 9.02
CA GLU A 205 -4.55 14.33 10.40
C GLU A 205 -3.83 13.35 11.34
N ARG A 206 -3.63 12.10 10.90
CA ARG A 206 -2.87 11.10 11.65
C ARG A 206 -1.40 11.50 11.84
N LYS A 207 -0.76 12.04 10.81
CA LYS A 207 0.63 12.51 10.87
C LYS A 207 0.76 13.67 11.85
N LYS A 208 -0.09 14.69 11.75
CA LYS A 208 -0.13 15.80 12.73
C LYS A 208 -0.30 15.29 14.17
N ALA A 209 -1.24 14.37 14.40
CA ALA A 209 -1.48 13.80 15.73
C ALA A 209 -0.27 13.01 16.25
N ALA A 210 0.40 12.23 15.40
CA ALA A 210 1.60 11.48 15.76
C ALA A 210 2.74 12.41 16.20
N PHE A 211 2.98 13.51 15.48
CA PHE A 211 4.00 14.50 15.84
C PHE A 211 3.64 15.30 17.09
N ALA A 212 2.36 15.64 17.29
CA ALA A 212 1.92 16.31 18.51
C ALA A 212 2.13 15.44 19.76
N ALA A 213 1.94 14.12 19.65
CA ALA A 213 2.15 13.17 20.76
C ALA A 213 3.63 12.97 21.14
N THR A 214 4.57 13.41 20.28
CA THR A 214 6.02 13.28 20.52
C THR A 214 6.65 14.51 21.18
N VAL A 215 5.92 15.62 21.33
CA VAL A 215 6.40 16.81 22.05
C VAL A 215 6.15 16.61 23.55
N PRO A 216 7.19 16.55 24.40
CA PRO A 216 6.99 16.53 25.85
C PRO A 216 6.36 17.85 26.30
N HIS A 217 5.28 17.77 27.08
CA HIS A 217 4.76 18.91 27.85
C HIS A 217 5.72 19.30 28.97
#